data_AF-A0A225SYH1-F1
#
_entry.id   AF-A0A225SYH1-F1
#
_cell.length_a   1.000
_cell.length_b   1.000
_cell.length_c   1.000
_cell.angle_alpha   90.00
_cell.angle_beta   90.00
_cell.angle_gamma   90.00
#
_symmetry.space_group_name_H-M   'P 1'
#
loop_
_entity.id
_entity.type
_entity.pdbx_description
1 polymer ?
#
loop_
_entity_poly.entity_id
_entity_poly.type
_entity_poly.pdbx_seq_one_letter_code
_entity_poly.pdbx_strand_id
1 'polypeptide(L)'
;MNVPDPAALAGIMGLMCEAIALRGAGQPEAAIDALDQALMLDASFLPVLMQRASLLHETGDLAGAAAAYERCLDLVPDYDEALAAHRAVLQQWTSALADTPRPDERVLLARLYYQFDQPLLALAAIEAACPLPALEGQALHADILLRLNRHEEALACYCDDATDSETCALIAFNRADIQRRMGRIDAAQAGYEEALRCHPDFPQARVGRAHMLLTRGDYAEGWREHEARFQIPELARRAIATPSPRWQPGESLTGKHVLIWSEQGQGDCLQFARYLPLVAAQAAQVTLCAPSGLLAVLAPSFPQVRCVAHVSEAGPHDCHASLLSLPYLLDLPHPGQAPSAPYLTVDSARLQQWQQHLAEGADAAPRRPRIGLAWAGRQYATPHPSRDVPLAEWLPLFELPVEVVSLQVEIPLADQRVHQQLAGRLRSFPLADWADSAALACALELVISVDTAVVHLAGALGLPCFLPQRLEGEWRWGVQGEHSPWYPSVRLFRQQQRGQWGSVVEGIVAACRERFAGWD
;
A
#
# COMPACT_ATOMS: atom_id res chain seq x y z
N MET A 1 -16.62 -19.54 8.01
CA MET A 1 -18.01 -19.13 8.24
C MET A 1 -18.60 -20.07 9.29
N ASN A 2 -19.17 -19.54 10.37
CA ASN A 2 -19.97 -20.35 11.29
C ASN A 2 -21.24 -20.77 10.55
N VAL A 3 -21.54 -22.06 10.52
CA VAL A 3 -22.82 -22.56 10.01
C VAL A 3 -23.89 -22.09 11.00
N PRO A 4 -24.98 -21.42 10.55
CA PRO A 4 -26.04 -20.99 11.44
C PRO A 4 -26.61 -22.18 12.21
N ASP A 5 -27.10 -21.94 13.43
CA ASP A 5 -27.90 -22.93 14.18
C ASP A 5 -29.01 -23.48 13.25
N PRO A 6 -29.18 -24.81 13.13
CA PRO A 6 -30.20 -25.41 12.25
C PRO A 6 -31.61 -24.82 12.40
N ALA A 7 -32.00 -24.39 13.61
CA ALA A 7 -33.29 -23.73 13.84
C ALA A 7 -33.35 -22.32 13.20
N ALA A 8 -32.27 -21.54 13.32
CA ALA A 8 -32.14 -20.24 12.68
C ALA A 8 -32.11 -20.37 11.15
N LEU A 9 -31.37 -21.36 10.62
CA LEU A 9 -31.31 -21.63 9.18
C LEU A 9 -32.69 -21.98 8.60
N ALA A 10 -33.48 -22.80 9.30
CA ALA A 10 -34.84 -23.13 8.87
C ALA A 10 -35.76 -21.88 8.85
N GLY A 11 -35.64 -21.01 9.85
CA GLY A 11 -36.36 -19.73 9.89
C GLY A 11 -35.97 -18.79 8.74
N ILE A 12 -34.66 -18.64 8.48
CA ILE A 12 -34.14 -17.86 7.36
C ILE A 12 -34.66 -18.38 6.02
N MET A 13 -34.60 -19.70 5.79
CA MET A 13 -35.08 -20.30 4.55
C MET A 13 -36.59 -20.09 4.35
N GLY A 14 -37.39 -20.17 5.42
CA GLY A 14 -38.82 -19.89 5.36
C GLY A 14 -39.12 -18.47 4.89
N LEU A 15 -38.45 -17.49 5.51
CA LEU A 15 -38.57 -16.07 5.17
C LEU A 15 -38.06 -15.75 3.75
N MET A 16 -37.00 -16.43 3.28
CA MET A 16 -36.55 -16.31 1.89
C MET A 16 -37.58 -16.82 0.89
N CYS A 17 -38.20 -17.98 1.16
CA CYS A 17 -39.26 -18.51 0.31
C CYS A 17 -40.48 -17.59 0.27
N GLU A 18 -40.85 -17.02 1.43
CA GLU A 18 -41.91 -16.01 1.52
C GLU A 18 -41.57 -14.77 0.70
N ALA A 19 -40.35 -14.23 0.83
CA ALA A 19 -39.89 -13.09 0.05
C ALA A 19 -39.95 -13.34 -1.47
N ILE A 20 -39.54 -14.54 -1.93
CA ILE A 20 -39.62 -14.92 -3.34
C ILE A 20 -41.09 -14.97 -3.81
N ALA A 21 -41.98 -15.54 -3.00
CA ALA A 21 -43.41 -15.60 -3.33
C ALA A 21 -44.05 -14.20 -3.38
N LEU A 22 -43.73 -13.34 -2.41
CA LEU A 22 -44.21 -11.95 -2.34
C LEU A 22 -43.68 -11.12 -3.52
N ARG A 23 -42.41 -11.29 -3.89
CA ARG A 23 -41.81 -10.67 -5.09
C ARG A 23 -42.53 -11.12 -6.36
N GLY A 24 -42.78 -12.43 -6.51
CA GLY A 24 -43.54 -12.98 -7.64
C GLY A 24 -45.01 -12.53 -7.69
N ALA A 25 -45.59 -12.18 -6.53
CA ALA A 25 -46.93 -11.61 -6.41
C ALA A 25 -46.99 -10.08 -6.64
N GLY A 26 -45.86 -9.44 -6.96
CA GLY A 26 -45.78 -7.99 -7.15
C GLY A 26 -45.88 -7.19 -5.85
N GLN A 27 -45.47 -7.77 -4.72
CA GLN A 27 -45.44 -7.12 -3.40
C GLN A 27 -43.98 -6.95 -2.91
N PRO A 28 -43.19 -6.07 -3.56
CA PRO A 28 -41.76 -5.97 -3.27
C PRO A 28 -41.44 -5.42 -1.88
N GLU A 29 -42.27 -4.52 -1.33
CA GLU A 29 -42.08 -4.00 0.04
C GLU A 29 -42.21 -5.11 1.08
N ALA A 30 -43.28 -5.91 1.01
CA ALA A 30 -43.48 -7.05 1.91
C ALA A 30 -42.37 -8.11 1.74
N ALA A 31 -41.86 -8.29 0.52
CA ALA A 31 -40.72 -9.17 0.28
C ALA A 31 -39.43 -8.63 0.94
N ILE A 32 -39.19 -7.32 0.93
CA ILE A 32 -38.07 -6.70 1.65
C ILE A 32 -38.23 -6.90 3.16
N ASP A 33 -39.44 -6.70 3.71
CA ASP A 33 -39.71 -6.91 5.14
C ASP A 33 -39.42 -8.35 5.58
N ALA A 34 -39.79 -9.34 4.75
CA ALA A 34 -39.47 -10.75 5.02
C ALA A 34 -37.94 -11.00 5.00
N LEU A 35 -37.21 -10.37 4.08
CA LEU A 35 -35.75 -10.46 4.03
C LEU A 35 -35.10 -9.75 5.23
N ASP A 36 -35.62 -8.61 5.67
CA ASP A 36 -35.14 -7.90 6.87
C ASP A 36 -35.37 -8.73 8.13
N GLN A 37 -36.50 -9.44 8.22
CA GLN A 37 -36.72 -10.43 9.28
C GLN A 37 -35.70 -11.57 9.25
N ALA A 38 -35.32 -12.04 8.07
CA ALA A 38 -34.27 -13.06 7.95
C ALA A 38 -32.90 -12.53 8.40
N LEU A 39 -32.58 -11.26 8.09
CA LEU A 39 -31.34 -10.62 8.55
C LEU A 39 -31.31 -10.33 10.06
N MET A 40 -32.46 -10.29 10.73
CA MET A 40 -32.49 -10.26 12.20
C MET A 40 -32.08 -11.59 12.83
N LEU A 41 -32.27 -12.72 12.12
CA LEU A 41 -31.83 -14.05 12.58
C LEU A 41 -30.33 -14.25 12.34
N ASP A 42 -29.83 -13.80 11.18
CA ASP A 42 -28.40 -13.76 10.88
C ASP A 42 -28.10 -12.61 9.92
N ALA A 43 -27.52 -11.53 10.47
CA ALA A 43 -27.16 -10.34 9.71
C ALA A 43 -26.05 -10.58 8.67
N SER A 44 -25.34 -11.71 8.77
CA SER A 44 -24.25 -12.10 7.88
C SER A 44 -24.64 -13.14 6.84
N PHE A 45 -25.92 -13.52 6.76
CA PHE A 45 -26.37 -14.55 5.83
C PHE A 45 -26.41 -14.04 4.39
N LEU A 46 -25.31 -14.29 3.67
CA LEU A 46 -25.04 -13.72 2.34
C LEU A 46 -26.16 -13.91 1.30
N PRO A 47 -26.84 -15.07 1.20
CA PRO A 47 -27.95 -15.23 0.24
C PRO A 47 -29.12 -14.26 0.47
N VAL A 48 -29.44 -13.93 1.72
CA VAL A 48 -30.52 -12.98 2.06
C VAL A 48 -30.09 -11.56 1.70
N LEU A 49 -28.84 -11.20 2.00
CA LEU A 49 -28.28 -9.90 1.63
C LEU A 49 -28.32 -9.69 0.12
N MET A 50 -27.93 -10.70 -0.65
CA MET A 50 -27.92 -10.63 -2.11
C MET A 50 -29.34 -10.49 -2.70
N GLN A 51 -30.30 -11.27 -2.18
CA GLN A 51 -31.71 -11.17 -2.57
C GLN A 51 -32.28 -9.78 -2.26
N ARG A 52 -31.99 -9.25 -1.08
CA ARG A 52 -32.46 -7.92 -0.65
C ARG A 52 -31.86 -6.82 -1.51
N ALA A 53 -30.56 -6.86 -1.77
CA ALA A 53 -29.86 -5.89 -2.62
C ALA A 53 -30.44 -5.88 -4.05
N SER A 54 -30.66 -7.06 -4.63
CA SER A 54 -31.28 -7.19 -5.96
C SER A 54 -32.70 -6.65 -5.99
N LEU A 55 -33.50 -6.90 -4.95
CA LEU A 55 -34.87 -6.42 -4.90
C LEU A 55 -34.95 -4.90 -4.73
N LEU A 56 -34.07 -4.31 -3.91
CA LEU A 56 -33.95 -2.85 -3.78
C LEU A 56 -33.52 -2.20 -5.11
N HIS A 57 -32.64 -2.86 -5.85
CA HIS A 57 -32.23 -2.38 -7.17
C HIS A 57 -33.42 -2.39 -8.14
N GLU A 58 -34.21 -3.46 -8.15
CA GLU A 58 -35.41 -3.58 -9.01
C GLU A 58 -36.50 -2.57 -8.68
N THR A 59 -36.69 -2.21 -7.41
CA THR A 59 -37.66 -1.19 -6.98
C THR A 59 -37.14 0.24 -7.19
N GLY A 60 -35.89 0.41 -7.60
CA GLY A 60 -35.28 1.71 -7.85
C GLY A 60 -34.72 2.41 -6.61
N ASP A 61 -34.70 1.75 -5.44
CA ASP A 61 -33.98 2.25 -4.26
C ASP A 61 -32.47 2.00 -4.44
N LEU A 62 -31.84 2.84 -5.25
CA LEU A 62 -30.41 2.74 -5.57
C LEU A 62 -29.52 2.91 -4.34
N ALA A 63 -29.95 3.74 -3.38
CA ALA A 63 -29.22 3.97 -2.13
C ALA A 63 -29.24 2.73 -1.24
N GLY A 64 -30.43 2.17 -1.02
CA GLY A 64 -30.60 0.92 -0.27
C GLY A 64 -29.91 -0.26 -0.93
N ALA A 65 -29.98 -0.36 -2.26
CA ALA A 65 -29.32 -1.40 -3.04
C ALA A 65 -27.78 -1.32 -2.91
N ALA A 66 -27.21 -0.12 -3.08
CA ALA A 66 -25.76 0.08 -2.96
C ALA A 66 -25.25 -0.34 -1.57
N ALA A 67 -25.89 0.13 -0.50
CA ALA A 67 -25.53 -0.23 0.87
C ALA A 67 -25.66 -1.74 1.15
N ALA A 68 -26.69 -2.39 0.59
CA ALA A 68 -26.87 -3.83 0.74
C ALA A 68 -25.79 -4.64 0.01
N TYR A 69 -25.41 -4.24 -1.21
CA TYR A 69 -24.30 -4.86 -1.94
C TYR A 69 -22.95 -4.62 -1.26
N GLU A 70 -22.69 -3.41 -0.73
CA GLU A 70 -21.49 -3.12 0.04
C GLU A 70 -21.37 -4.08 1.24
N ARG A 71 -22.47 -4.34 1.95
CA ARG A 71 -22.51 -5.30 3.05
C ARG A 71 -22.19 -6.74 2.62
N CYS A 72 -22.55 -7.15 1.41
CA CYS A 72 -22.12 -8.43 0.85
C CYS A 72 -20.60 -8.47 0.66
N LEU A 73 -20.02 -7.38 0.12
CA LEU A 73 -18.59 -7.27 -0.16
C LEU A 73 -17.75 -7.14 1.12
N ASP A 74 -18.30 -6.57 2.19
CA ASP A 74 -17.65 -6.57 3.51
C ASP A 74 -17.46 -7.98 4.07
N LEU A 75 -18.40 -8.89 3.78
CA LEU A 75 -18.34 -10.29 4.23
C LEU A 75 -17.47 -11.14 3.30
N VAL A 76 -17.61 -10.94 2.00
CA VAL A 76 -16.86 -11.66 0.97
C VAL A 76 -16.38 -10.67 -0.09
N PRO A 77 -15.16 -10.10 0.09
CA PRO A 77 -14.63 -9.06 -0.79
C PRO A 77 -14.53 -9.47 -2.27
N ASP A 78 -14.26 -10.75 -2.53
CA ASP A 78 -14.10 -11.30 -3.89
C ASP A 78 -15.40 -11.95 -4.41
N TYR A 79 -16.58 -11.48 -3.98
CA TYR A 79 -17.85 -11.97 -4.50
C TYR A 79 -18.19 -11.30 -5.84
N ASP A 80 -17.73 -11.90 -6.94
CA ASP A 80 -17.84 -11.38 -8.31
C ASP A 80 -19.24 -10.87 -8.68
N GLU A 81 -20.28 -11.61 -8.31
CA GLU A 81 -21.67 -11.26 -8.62
C GLU A 81 -22.12 -9.98 -7.89
N ALA A 82 -21.82 -9.87 -6.60
CA ALA A 82 -22.12 -8.66 -5.81
C ALA A 82 -21.28 -7.48 -6.29
N LEU A 83 -20.02 -7.70 -6.68
CA LEU A 83 -19.15 -6.64 -7.19
C LEU A 83 -19.69 -6.06 -8.51
N ALA A 84 -20.08 -6.93 -9.44
CA ALA A 84 -20.67 -6.52 -10.72
C ALA A 84 -22.00 -5.78 -10.52
N ALA A 85 -22.88 -6.30 -9.66
CA ALA A 85 -24.17 -5.69 -9.38
C ALA A 85 -24.04 -4.35 -8.65
N HIS A 86 -23.17 -4.26 -7.63
CA HIS A 86 -22.87 -3.01 -6.93
C HIS A 86 -22.42 -1.93 -7.91
N ARG A 87 -21.48 -2.26 -8.79
CA ARG A 87 -20.97 -1.34 -9.81
C ARG A 87 -22.09 -0.86 -10.74
N ALA A 88 -22.99 -1.74 -11.16
CA ALA A 88 -24.13 -1.38 -11.99
C ALA A 88 -25.10 -0.42 -11.28
N VAL A 89 -25.42 -0.67 -10.01
CA VAL A 89 -26.25 0.23 -9.18
C VAL A 89 -25.61 1.61 -9.08
N LEU A 90 -24.30 1.68 -8.75
CA LEU A 90 -23.60 2.95 -8.62
C LEU A 90 -23.56 3.75 -9.93
N GLN A 91 -23.41 3.07 -11.08
CA GLN A 91 -23.46 3.72 -12.40
C GLN A 91 -24.86 4.27 -12.72
N GLN A 92 -25.91 3.50 -12.41
CA GLN A 92 -27.29 3.95 -12.56
C GLN A 92 -27.57 5.15 -11.65
N TRP A 93 -27.08 5.11 -10.41
CA TRP A 93 -27.27 6.20 -9.44
C TRP A 93 -26.54 7.46 -9.87
N THR A 94 -25.31 7.33 -10.37
CA THR A 94 -24.55 8.45 -10.96
C THR A 94 -25.34 9.11 -12.09
N SER A 95 -25.95 8.30 -12.96
CA SER A 95 -26.75 8.81 -14.09
C SER A 95 -28.03 9.50 -13.62
N ALA A 96 -28.69 8.96 -12.58
CA ALA A 96 -29.89 9.55 -12.00
C ALA A 96 -29.63 10.91 -11.32
N LEU A 97 -28.40 11.13 -10.82
CA LEU A 97 -28.00 12.36 -10.14
C LEU A 97 -27.39 13.42 -11.08
N ALA A 98 -27.11 13.11 -12.34
CA ALA A 98 -26.28 13.93 -13.23
C ALA A 98 -26.73 15.40 -13.34
N ASP A 99 -28.04 15.66 -13.35
CA ASP A 99 -28.62 17.00 -13.49
C ASP A 99 -29.17 17.57 -12.16
N THR A 100 -28.79 17.00 -11.01
CA THR A 100 -29.37 17.44 -9.73
C THR A 100 -29.00 18.90 -9.38
N PRO A 101 -30.00 19.72 -8.99
CA PRO A 101 -29.74 21.06 -8.46
C PRO A 101 -29.43 21.05 -6.96
N ARG A 102 -29.62 19.92 -6.26
CA ARG A 102 -29.52 19.86 -4.79
C ARG A 102 -28.05 19.70 -4.35
N PRO A 103 -27.55 20.54 -3.42
CA PRO A 103 -26.16 20.46 -2.97
C PRO A 103 -25.75 19.08 -2.41
N ASP A 104 -26.57 18.47 -1.54
CA ASP A 104 -26.23 17.17 -0.92
C ASP A 104 -26.12 16.05 -1.97
N GLU A 105 -27.00 16.05 -2.96
CA GLU A 105 -26.98 15.11 -4.08
C GLU A 105 -25.76 15.34 -5.00
N ARG A 106 -25.29 16.59 -5.13
CA ARG A 106 -24.04 16.91 -5.84
C ARG A 106 -22.80 16.42 -5.10
N VAL A 107 -22.76 16.50 -3.77
CA VAL A 107 -21.68 15.91 -2.96
C VAL A 107 -21.63 14.40 -3.17
N LEU A 108 -22.78 13.74 -3.19
CA LEU A 108 -22.87 12.32 -3.49
C LEU A 108 -22.43 12.00 -4.93
N LEU A 109 -22.88 12.77 -5.92
CA LEU A 109 -22.46 12.63 -7.31
C LEU A 109 -20.93 12.77 -7.44
N ALA A 110 -20.33 13.74 -6.75
CA ALA A 110 -18.88 13.91 -6.73
C ALA A 110 -18.17 12.68 -6.16
N ARG A 111 -18.70 12.09 -5.09
CA ARG A 111 -18.16 10.85 -4.49
C ARG A 111 -18.20 9.69 -5.47
N LEU A 112 -19.31 9.53 -6.20
CA LEU A 112 -19.46 8.49 -7.22
C LEU A 112 -18.47 8.69 -8.37
N TYR A 113 -18.36 9.92 -8.91
CA TYR A 113 -17.37 10.23 -9.95
C TYR A 113 -15.94 9.97 -9.47
N TYR A 114 -15.63 10.32 -8.22
CA TYR A 114 -14.32 10.04 -7.64
C TYR A 114 -14.04 8.53 -7.55
N GLN A 115 -15.02 7.73 -7.12
CA GLN A 115 -14.93 6.26 -7.08
C GLN A 115 -14.76 5.63 -8.47
N PHE A 116 -15.31 6.25 -9.53
CA PHE A 116 -15.12 5.83 -10.92
C PHE A 116 -13.85 6.38 -11.57
N ASP A 117 -12.94 7.00 -10.81
CA ASP A 117 -11.71 7.65 -11.28
C ASP A 117 -11.98 8.70 -12.37
N GLN A 118 -13.05 9.48 -12.21
CA GLN A 118 -13.41 10.62 -13.05
C GLN A 118 -13.22 11.94 -12.29
N PRO A 119 -11.97 12.31 -11.92
CA PRO A 119 -11.72 13.39 -10.96
C PRO A 119 -12.14 14.77 -11.46
N LEU A 120 -12.16 15.01 -12.78
CA LEU A 120 -12.64 16.29 -13.35
C LEU A 120 -14.16 16.44 -13.22
N LEU A 121 -14.92 15.35 -13.40
CA LEU A 121 -16.37 15.36 -13.20
C LEU A 121 -16.71 15.43 -11.72
N ALA A 122 -15.93 14.74 -10.88
CA ALA A 122 -16.05 14.83 -9.42
C ALA A 122 -15.85 16.27 -8.94
N LEU A 123 -14.83 16.94 -9.47
CA LEU A 123 -14.53 18.33 -9.14
C LEU A 123 -15.67 19.27 -9.56
N ALA A 124 -16.17 19.14 -10.79
CA ALA A 124 -17.28 19.97 -11.25
C ALA A 124 -18.53 19.78 -10.38
N ALA A 125 -18.84 18.55 -9.97
CA ALA A 125 -19.96 18.26 -9.09
C ALA A 125 -19.77 18.85 -7.67
N ILE A 126 -18.59 18.70 -7.05
CA ILE A 126 -18.34 19.19 -5.69
C ILE A 126 -18.26 20.73 -5.61
N GLU A 127 -17.66 21.37 -6.62
CA GLU A 127 -17.61 22.84 -6.72
C GLU A 127 -19.02 23.42 -6.89
N ALA A 128 -19.89 22.74 -7.63
CA ALA A 128 -21.29 23.12 -7.77
C ALA A 128 -22.12 22.93 -6.49
N ALA A 129 -21.62 22.20 -5.48
CA ALA A 129 -22.25 22.05 -4.18
C ALA A 129 -21.78 23.09 -3.14
N CYS A 130 -20.78 23.92 -3.47
CA CYS A 130 -20.21 24.86 -2.52
C CYS A 130 -21.18 26.01 -2.15
N PRO A 131 -21.13 26.53 -0.90
CA PRO A 131 -20.19 26.17 0.17
C PRO A 131 -20.51 24.81 0.83
N LEU A 132 -19.48 24.12 1.33
CA LEU A 132 -19.59 22.80 1.95
C LEU A 132 -19.57 22.92 3.48
N PRO A 133 -20.72 22.85 4.17
CA PRO A 133 -20.77 23.05 5.61
C PRO A 133 -20.23 21.85 6.41
N ALA A 134 -20.36 20.64 5.87
CA ALA A 134 -19.91 19.42 6.52
C ALA A 134 -18.43 19.12 6.19
N LEU A 135 -17.67 18.68 7.20
CA LEU A 135 -16.25 18.36 7.05
C LEU A 135 -16.02 17.21 6.05
N GLU A 136 -16.93 16.23 5.98
CA GLU A 136 -16.84 15.13 5.01
C GLU A 136 -16.90 15.64 3.57
N GLY A 137 -17.69 16.69 3.30
CA GLY A 137 -17.75 17.34 2.00
C GLY A 137 -16.46 18.10 1.68
N GLN A 138 -15.93 18.85 2.65
CA GLN A 138 -14.65 19.56 2.52
C GLN A 138 -13.48 18.60 2.27
N ALA A 139 -13.43 17.49 3.01
CA ALA A 139 -12.42 16.45 2.84
C ALA A 139 -12.51 15.78 1.45
N LEU A 140 -13.72 15.47 0.99
CA LEU A 140 -13.92 14.95 -0.38
C LEU A 140 -13.45 15.95 -1.44
N HIS A 141 -13.74 17.24 -1.28
CA HIS A 141 -13.26 18.28 -2.18
C HIS A 141 -11.72 18.34 -2.20
N ALA A 142 -11.08 18.33 -1.03
CA ALA A 142 -9.63 18.29 -0.90
C ALA A 142 -9.02 17.05 -1.57
N ASP A 143 -9.59 15.86 -1.36
CA ASP A 143 -9.13 14.60 -1.97
C ASP A 143 -9.20 14.63 -3.50
N ILE A 144 -10.30 15.16 -4.06
CA ILE A 144 -10.45 15.36 -5.51
C ILE A 144 -9.37 16.31 -6.04
N LEU A 145 -9.10 17.42 -5.35
CA LEU A 145 -8.07 18.37 -5.73
C LEU A 145 -6.66 17.76 -5.63
N LEU A 146 -6.38 16.97 -4.59
CA LEU A 146 -5.13 16.21 -4.45
C LEU A 146 -4.94 15.23 -5.61
N ARG A 147 -6.01 14.53 -6.03
CA ARG A 147 -6.00 13.63 -7.19
C ARG A 147 -5.64 14.36 -8.49
N LEU A 148 -6.04 15.63 -8.60
CA LEU A 148 -5.70 16.53 -9.70
C LEU A 148 -4.37 17.28 -9.50
N ASN A 149 -3.59 16.95 -8.47
CA ASN A 149 -2.38 17.65 -8.05
C ASN A 149 -2.55 19.14 -7.68
N ARG A 150 -3.76 19.62 -7.41
CA ARG A 150 -4.10 20.99 -6.98
C ARG A 150 -3.97 21.16 -5.45
N HIS A 151 -2.77 20.98 -4.92
CA HIS A 151 -2.53 20.84 -3.47
C HIS A 151 -2.82 22.11 -2.64
N GLU A 152 -2.49 23.29 -3.16
CA GLU A 152 -2.77 24.56 -2.45
C GLU A 152 -4.27 24.81 -2.30
N GLU A 153 -5.03 24.44 -3.33
CA GLU A 153 -6.49 24.57 -3.31
C GLU A 153 -7.11 23.54 -2.37
N ALA A 154 -6.57 22.31 -2.34
CA ALA A 154 -6.98 21.30 -1.37
C ALA A 154 -6.78 21.77 0.08
N LEU A 155 -5.67 22.48 0.35
CA LEU A 155 -5.40 23.05 1.67
C LEU A 155 -6.44 24.10 2.08
N ALA A 156 -6.92 24.88 1.11
CA ALA A 156 -7.91 25.94 1.31
C ALA A 156 -9.36 25.43 1.49
N CYS A 157 -9.62 24.13 1.31
CA CYS A 157 -10.96 23.55 1.48
C CYS A 157 -11.45 23.55 2.94
N TYR A 158 -10.54 23.53 3.90
CA TYR A 158 -10.89 23.42 5.31
C TYR A 158 -11.09 24.80 5.95
N CYS A 159 -12.17 24.97 6.71
CA CYS A 159 -12.47 26.16 7.50
C CYS A 159 -11.80 26.12 8.89
N ASP A 160 -11.63 27.30 9.53
CA ASP A 160 -10.99 27.45 10.85
C ASP A 160 -12.00 27.54 12.01
N ASP A 161 -13.29 27.33 11.75
CA ASP A 161 -14.39 27.59 12.68
C ASP A 161 -14.86 26.35 13.46
N ALA A 162 -14.07 25.27 13.47
CA ALA A 162 -14.37 24.07 14.26
C ALA A 162 -14.50 24.39 15.76
N THR A 163 -15.64 24.03 16.34
CA THR A 163 -15.95 24.33 17.74
C THR A 163 -15.62 23.20 18.71
N ASP A 164 -15.54 21.95 18.23
CA ASP A 164 -15.22 20.78 19.04
C ASP A 164 -13.78 20.29 18.81
N SER A 165 -13.25 19.60 19.83
CA SER A 165 -11.86 19.13 19.90
C SER A 165 -11.51 18.12 18.79
N GLU A 166 -12.44 17.24 18.44
CA GLU A 166 -12.21 16.16 17.47
C GLU A 166 -12.19 16.70 16.05
N THR A 167 -13.15 17.56 15.69
CA THR A 167 -13.19 18.24 14.39
C THR A 167 -11.97 19.16 14.21
N CYS A 168 -11.55 19.90 15.25
CA CYS A 168 -10.32 20.69 15.20
C CYS A 168 -9.11 19.80 14.86
N ALA A 169 -8.96 18.68 15.58
CA ALA A 169 -7.84 17.78 15.38
C ALA A 169 -7.83 17.15 13.97
N LEU A 170 -9.00 16.75 13.46
CA LEU A 170 -9.14 16.17 12.14
C LEU A 170 -8.80 17.17 11.03
N ILE A 171 -9.22 18.44 11.15
CA ILE A 171 -8.84 19.49 10.19
C ILE A 171 -7.33 19.73 10.21
N ALA A 172 -6.74 19.88 11.39
CA ALA A 172 -5.29 20.07 11.54
C ALA A 172 -4.49 18.90 10.94
N PHE A 173 -4.93 17.66 11.19
CA PHE A 173 -4.34 16.45 10.61
C PHE A 173 -4.46 16.39 9.08
N ASN A 174 -5.64 16.69 8.53
CA ASN A 174 -5.85 16.66 7.08
C ASN A 174 -4.98 17.70 6.36
N ARG A 175 -4.92 18.93 6.90
CA ARG A 175 -4.00 19.96 6.40
C ARG A 175 -2.55 19.51 6.51
N ALA A 176 -2.14 18.88 7.61
CA ALA A 176 -0.80 18.36 7.78
C ALA A 176 -0.44 17.29 6.73
N ASP A 177 -1.35 16.38 6.39
CA ASP A 177 -1.09 15.38 5.34
C ASP A 177 -0.97 16.03 3.94
N ILE A 178 -1.74 17.08 3.65
CA ILE A 178 -1.58 17.87 2.43
C ILE A 178 -0.20 18.53 2.39
N GLN A 179 0.21 19.20 3.47
CA GLN A 179 1.53 19.83 3.57
C GLN A 179 2.66 18.80 3.40
N ARG A 180 2.50 17.61 3.99
CA ARG A 180 3.43 16.49 3.84
C ARG A 180 3.57 16.07 2.38
N ARG A 181 2.45 15.92 1.65
CA ARG A 181 2.46 15.64 0.20
C ARG A 181 3.15 16.75 -0.58
N MET A 182 3.03 18.00 -0.15
CA MET A 182 3.77 19.10 -0.78
C MET A 182 5.28 19.12 -0.48
N GLY A 183 5.80 18.19 0.33
CA GLY A 183 7.18 18.18 0.79
C GLY A 183 7.49 19.26 1.83
N ARG A 184 6.46 19.92 2.40
CA ARG A 184 6.60 20.96 3.42
C ARG A 184 6.65 20.31 4.81
N ILE A 185 7.75 19.61 5.07
CA ILE A 185 7.91 18.73 6.25
C ILE A 185 7.78 19.48 7.58
N ASP A 186 8.24 20.74 7.67
CA ASP A 186 8.08 21.58 8.86
C ASP A 186 6.62 21.95 9.11
N ALA A 187 5.91 22.37 8.08
CA ALA A 187 4.48 22.69 8.18
C ALA A 187 3.64 21.45 8.50
N ALA A 188 3.98 20.30 7.92
CA ALA A 188 3.33 19.02 8.22
C ALA A 188 3.51 18.63 9.69
N GLN A 189 4.73 18.71 10.22
CA GLN A 189 4.98 18.41 11.62
C GLN A 189 4.20 19.35 12.55
N ALA A 190 4.23 20.66 12.31
CA ALA A 190 3.48 21.63 13.10
C ALA A 190 1.97 21.33 13.08
N GLY A 191 1.43 20.91 11.93
CA GLY A 191 0.02 20.52 11.81
C GLY A 191 -0.34 19.24 12.59
N TYR A 192 0.53 18.23 12.61
CA TYR A 192 0.32 17.04 13.44
C TYR A 192 0.41 17.36 14.94
N GLU A 193 1.33 18.23 15.34
CA GLU A 193 1.44 18.71 16.72
C GLU A 193 0.19 19.50 17.14
N GLU A 194 -0.34 20.34 16.24
CA GLU A 194 -1.59 21.06 16.45
C GLU A 194 -2.78 20.11 16.61
N ALA A 195 -2.87 19.08 15.76
CA ALA A 195 -3.91 18.07 15.86
C ALA A 195 -3.87 17.37 17.23
N LEU A 196 -2.68 17.03 17.74
CA LEU A 196 -2.50 16.42 19.06
C LEU A 196 -2.73 17.40 20.21
N ARG A 197 -2.57 18.71 19.99
CA ARG A 197 -2.94 19.74 20.96
C ARG A 197 -4.46 19.88 21.07
N CYS A 198 -5.18 19.77 19.95
CA CYS A 198 -6.64 19.77 19.92
C CYS A 198 -7.22 18.46 20.50
N HIS A 199 -6.66 17.31 20.15
CA HIS A 199 -7.07 16.00 20.65
C HIS A 199 -5.84 15.09 20.94
N PRO A 200 -5.40 14.99 22.21
CA PRO A 200 -4.17 14.25 22.54
C PRO A 200 -4.19 12.76 22.20
N ASP A 201 -5.36 12.11 22.23
CA ASP A 201 -5.54 10.69 21.91
C ASP A 201 -5.96 10.49 20.45
N PHE A 202 -5.26 11.16 19.52
CA PHE A 202 -5.55 11.06 18.08
C PHE A 202 -4.51 10.20 17.36
N PRO A 203 -4.75 8.89 17.20
CA PRO A 203 -3.71 7.97 16.73
C PRO A 203 -3.25 8.26 15.30
N GLN A 204 -4.12 8.79 14.43
CA GLN A 204 -3.75 9.22 13.08
C GLN A 204 -2.68 10.31 13.10
N ALA A 205 -2.84 11.34 13.95
CA ALA A 205 -1.86 12.40 14.10
C ALA A 205 -0.57 11.93 14.78
N ARG A 206 -0.65 10.97 15.72
CA ARG A 206 0.54 10.34 16.32
C ARG A 206 1.37 9.60 15.28
N VAL A 207 0.74 8.81 14.41
CA VAL A 207 1.43 8.12 13.31
C VAL A 207 1.96 9.12 12.27
N GLY A 208 1.21 10.17 11.94
CA GLY A 208 1.68 11.25 11.09
C GLY A 208 2.96 11.91 11.63
N ARG A 209 2.96 12.26 12.92
CA ARG A 209 4.14 12.79 13.63
C ARG A 209 5.28 11.79 13.66
N ALA A 210 5.00 10.51 13.92
CA ALA A 210 6.00 9.44 13.90
C ALA A 210 6.77 9.41 12.57
N HIS A 211 6.06 9.49 11.44
CA HIS A 211 6.72 9.55 10.13
C HIS A 211 7.60 10.79 9.96
N MET A 212 7.19 11.96 10.47
CA MET A 212 8.02 13.17 10.41
C MET A 212 9.29 13.04 11.26
N LEU A 213 9.17 12.49 12.46
CA LEU A 213 10.30 12.19 13.35
C LEU A 213 11.28 11.21 12.68
N LEU A 214 10.79 10.10 12.14
CA LEU A 214 11.60 9.12 11.40
C LEU A 214 12.29 9.75 10.18
N THR A 215 11.59 10.61 9.44
CA THR A 215 12.13 11.31 8.26
C THR A 215 13.31 12.23 8.63
N ARG A 216 13.28 12.84 9.82
CA ARG A 216 14.32 13.75 10.33
C ARG A 216 15.46 13.03 11.04
N GLY A 217 15.32 11.73 11.31
CA GLY A 217 16.30 10.93 12.04
C GLY A 217 16.07 10.87 13.55
N ASP A 218 14.94 11.37 14.06
CA ASP A 218 14.52 11.26 15.46
C ASP A 218 13.92 9.87 15.74
N TYR A 219 14.72 8.82 15.47
CA TYR A 219 14.22 7.46 15.34
C TYR A 219 13.60 6.90 16.62
N ALA A 220 14.16 7.22 17.79
CA ALA A 220 13.69 6.66 19.06
C ALA A 220 12.24 7.10 19.38
N GLU A 221 11.94 8.39 19.21
CA GLU A 221 10.59 8.92 19.36
C GLU A 221 9.70 8.46 18.21
N GLY A 222 10.21 8.51 16.98
CA GLY A 222 9.48 8.10 15.79
C GLY A 222 8.94 6.66 15.90
N TRP A 223 9.77 5.70 16.32
CA TRP A 223 9.33 4.31 16.48
C TRP A 223 8.34 4.12 17.62
N ARG A 224 8.49 4.85 18.73
CA ARG A 224 7.56 4.80 19.85
C ARG A 224 6.18 5.32 19.46
N GLU A 225 6.12 6.45 18.76
CA GLU A 225 4.87 7.03 18.29
C GLU A 225 4.21 6.18 17.19
N HIS A 226 5.02 5.51 16.37
CA HIS A 226 4.52 4.63 15.30
C HIS A 226 3.70 3.45 15.84
N GLU A 227 3.87 3.03 17.11
CA GLU A 227 3.04 2.00 17.75
C GLU A 227 1.56 2.41 17.87
N ALA A 228 1.25 3.72 17.80
CA ALA A 228 -0.13 4.22 17.75
C ALA A 228 -0.94 3.67 16.57
N ARG A 229 -0.29 3.17 15.51
CA ARG A 229 -0.97 2.58 14.35
C ARG A 229 -1.88 1.40 14.70
N PHE A 230 -1.61 0.70 15.81
CA PHE A 230 -2.49 -0.37 16.29
C PHE A 230 -3.80 0.13 16.92
N GLN A 231 -3.93 1.44 17.13
CA GLN A 231 -5.16 2.10 17.62
C GLN A 231 -6.01 2.63 16.45
N ILE A 232 -5.49 2.62 15.22
CA ILE A 232 -6.21 3.05 14.02
C ILE A 232 -6.96 1.83 13.45
N PRO A 233 -8.31 1.81 13.44
CA PRO A 233 -9.08 0.63 13.04
C PRO A 233 -8.69 0.04 11.68
N GLU A 234 -8.46 0.89 10.68
CA GLU A 234 -8.12 0.48 9.31
C GLU A 234 -6.77 -0.22 9.23
N LEU A 235 -5.81 0.20 10.07
CA LEU A 235 -4.48 -0.40 10.14
C LEU A 235 -4.45 -1.60 11.08
N ALA A 236 -5.20 -1.55 12.19
CA ALA A 236 -5.33 -2.65 13.14
C ALA A 236 -5.92 -3.92 12.50
N ARG A 237 -6.79 -3.78 11.48
CA ARG A 237 -7.29 -4.91 10.67
C ARG A 237 -6.19 -5.69 9.95
N ARG A 238 -4.99 -5.12 9.76
CA ARG A 238 -3.83 -5.80 9.19
C ARG A 238 -3.05 -6.63 10.21
N ALA A 239 -3.35 -6.46 11.51
CA ALA A 239 -2.75 -7.27 12.54
C ALA A 239 -3.24 -8.71 12.47
N ILE A 240 -2.38 -9.62 12.90
CA ILE A 240 -2.74 -11.04 12.96
C ILE A 240 -3.70 -11.31 14.13
N ALA A 241 -4.64 -12.22 13.91
CA ALA A 241 -5.44 -12.79 14.99
C ALA A 241 -4.70 -13.99 15.60
N THR A 242 -4.28 -13.87 16.85
CA THR A 242 -3.61 -14.95 17.59
C THR A 242 -3.92 -14.82 19.09
N PRO A 243 -4.01 -15.93 19.85
CA PRO A 243 -4.30 -15.88 21.29
C PRO A 243 -3.11 -15.42 22.14
N SER A 244 -1.89 -15.40 21.62
CA SER A 244 -0.71 -14.97 22.37
C SER A 244 -0.69 -13.44 22.56
N PRO A 245 -0.10 -12.93 23.64
CA PRO A 245 0.05 -11.49 23.84
C PRO A 245 1.08 -10.88 22.88
N ARG A 246 0.92 -9.59 22.58
CA ARG A 246 1.96 -8.80 21.90
C ARG A 246 3.20 -8.70 22.79
N TRP A 247 4.37 -8.97 22.22
CA TRP A 247 5.66 -8.75 22.88
C TRP A 247 5.78 -7.28 23.31
N GLN A 248 6.10 -7.06 24.59
CA GLN A 248 6.27 -5.72 25.16
C GLN A 248 7.74 -5.29 25.25
N PRO A 249 8.04 -3.99 25.13
CA PRO A 249 9.38 -3.46 25.36
C PRO A 249 9.95 -3.89 26.72
N GLY A 250 11.21 -4.35 26.73
CA GLY A 250 11.90 -4.80 27.94
C GLY A 250 11.53 -6.22 28.42
N GLU A 251 10.55 -6.87 27.78
CA GLU A 251 10.19 -8.25 28.09
C GLU A 251 11.26 -9.23 27.56
N SER A 252 11.73 -10.13 28.43
CA SER A 252 12.71 -11.16 28.04
C SER A 252 12.10 -12.19 27.10
N LEU A 253 12.87 -12.57 26.07
CA LEU A 253 12.55 -13.64 25.13
C LEU A 253 13.15 -15.00 25.51
N THR A 254 13.95 -15.08 26.58
CA THR A 254 14.64 -16.30 26.97
C THR A 254 13.64 -17.45 27.19
N GLY A 255 13.85 -18.56 26.47
CA GLY A 255 12.98 -19.74 26.57
C GLY A 255 11.66 -19.64 25.81
N LYS A 256 11.36 -18.51 25.16
CA LYS A 256 10.09 -18.30 24.44
C LYS A 256 10.17 -18.69 22.98
N HIS A 257 9.02 -19.12 22.45
CA HIS A 257 8.72 -19.13 21.03
C HIS A 257 8.02 -17.82 20.65
N VAL A 258 8.65 -17.05 19.75
CA VAL A 258 8.17 -15.74 19.29
C VAL A 258 7.64 -15.85 17.86
N LEU A 259 6.41 -15.40 17.65
CA LEU A 259 5.85 -15.22 16.30
C LEU A 259 6.10 -13.79 15.81
N ILE A 260 6.92 -13.64 14.78
CA ILE A 260 7.11 -12.38 14.06
C ILE A 260 6.23 -12.39 12.80
N TRP A 261 5.58 -11.28 12.48
CA TRP A 261 4.70 -11.22 11.31
C TRP A 261 4.93 -9.95 10.47
N SER A 262 4.77 -10.11 9.16
CA SER A 262 4.83 -9.00 8.20
C SER A 262 3.51 -8.24 8.18
N GLU A 263 3.54 -6.96 8.56
CA GLU A 263 2.35 -6.10 8.65
C GLU A 263 2.01 -5.40 7.34
N GLN A 264 3.03 -5.00 6.58
CA GLN A 264 2.89 -4.13 5.42
C GLN A 264 3.37 -4.81 4.13
N GLY A 265 3.89 -4.04 3.18
CA GLY A 265 4.25 -4.53 1.85
C GLY A 265 5.45 -5.46 1.88
N GLN A 266 5.71 -6.09 0.74
CA GLN A 266 6.86 -7.00 0.57
C GLN A 266 8.20 -6.28 0.79
N GLY A 267 8.30 -4.99 0.43
CA GLY A 267 9.49 -4.17 0.69
C GLY A 267 9.78 -4.01 2.18
N ASP A 268 8.75 -3.83 3.01
CA ASP A 268 8.89 -3.70 4.46
C ASP A 268 9.35 -5.01 5.09
N CYS A 269 8.78 -6.13 4.61
CA CYS A 269 9.23 -7.45 5.02
C CYS A 269 10.72 -7.64 4.73
N LEU A 270 11.17 -7.34 3.50
CA LEU A 270 12.58 -7.41 3.11
C LEU A 270 13.47 -6.45 3.91
N GLN A 271 13.00 -5.24 4.22
CA GLN A 271 13.78 -4.27 4.99
C GLN A 271 13.96 -4.69 6.45
N PHE A 272 12.88 -5.07 7.12
CA PHE A 272 12.87 -5.35 8.56
C PHE A 272 13.29 -6.79 8.89
N ALA A 273 13.35 -7.69 7.91
CA ALA A 273 13.93 -9.03 8.10
C ALA A 273 15.36 -8.99 8.66
N ARG A 274 16.10 -7.90 8.46
CA ARG A 274 17.45 -7.68 9.04
C ARG A 274 17.52 -7.79 10.57
N TYR A 275 16.40 -7.61 11.27
CA TYR A 275 16.34 -7.73 12.73
C TYR A 275 16.09 -9.17 13.22
N LEU A 276 15.69 -10.09 12.33
CA LEU A 276 15.38 -11.47 12.69
C LEU A 276 16.56 -12.20 13.39
N PRO A 277 17.83 -12.05 12.96
CA PRO A 277 18.95 -12.68 13.66
C PRO A 277 19.09 -12.21 15.11
N LEU A 278 18.74 -10.95 15.40
CA LEU A 278 18.82 -10.39 16.76
C LEU A 278 17.74 -10.95 17.68
N VAL A 279 16.53 -11.18 17.15
CA VAL A 279 15.45 -11.85 17.89
C VAL A 279 15.80 -13.31 18.12
N ALA A 280 16.31 -14.00 17.09
CA ALA A 280 16.71 -15.41 17.17
C ALA A 280 17.87 -15.66 18.14
N ALA A 281 18.71 -14.65 18.40
CA ALA A 281 19.77 -14.73 19.41
C ALA A 281 19.24 -14.67 20.86
N GLN A 282 18.01 -14.19 21.08
CA GLN A 282 17.41 -13.99 22.41
C GLN A 282 16.28 -14.99 22.72
N ALA A 283 15.56 -15.44 21.70
CA ALA A 283 14.45 -16.38 21.81
C ALA A 283 14.92 -17.84 21.71
N ALA A 284 14.14 -18.78 22.26
CA ALA A 284 14.38 -20.21 22.05
C ALA A 284 13.95 -20.66 20.65
N GLN A 285 12.90 -20.05 20.11
CA GLN A 285 12.40 -20.31 18.77
C GLN A 285 11.81 -19.03 18.17
N VAL A 286 12.01 -18.82 16.88
CA VAL A 286 11.38 -17.73 16.13
C VAL A 286 10.68 -18.31 14.92
N THR A 287 9.41 -17.95 14.75
CA THR A 287 8.66 -18.19 13.52
C THR A 287 8.33 -16.85 12.86
N LEU A 288 8.61 -16.72 11.57
CA LEU A 288 8.21 -15.58 10.74
C LEU A 288 6.98 -15.97 9.90
N CYS A 289 5.87 -15.26 10.04
CA CYS A 289 4.75 -15.28 9.11
C CYS A 289 4.92 -14.17 8.07
N ALA A 290 5.16 -14.53 6.80
CA ALA A 290 5.45 -13.60 5.71
C ALA A 290 4.69 -13.97 4.43
N PRO A 291 4.53 -13.02 3.47
CA PRO A 291 3.95 -13.33 2.17
C PRO A 291 4.62 -14.55 1.51
N SER A 292 3.81 -15.49 1.01
CA SER A 292 4.29 -16.77 0.45
C SER A 292 5.38 -16.59 -0.62
N GLY A 293 5.23 -15.58 -1.48
CA GLY A 293 6.21 -15.26 -2.53
C GLY A 293 7.60 -14.88 -2.02
N LEU A 294 7.74 -14.44 -0.76
CA LEU A 294 9.03 -14.10 -0.15
C LEU A 294 9.69 -15.28 0.57
N LEU A 295 8.98 -16.39 0.82
CA LEU A 295 9.54 -17.50 1.59
C LEU A 295 10.76 -18.13 0.92
N ALA A 296 10.78 -18.17 -0.42
CA ALA A 296 11.89 -18.71 -1.21
C ALA A 296 13.21 -17.94 -1.02
N VAL A 297 13.15 -16.64 -0.64
CA VAL A 297 14.35 -15.84 -0.33
C VAL A 297 14.59 -15.73 1.18
N LEU A 298 13.53 -15.63 1.99
CA LEU A 298 13.65 -15.44 3.44
C LEU A 298 14.11 -16.72 4.16
N ALA A 299 13.54 -17.89 3.85
CA ALA A 299 13.87 -19.11 4.58
C ALA A 299 15.34 -19.53 4.42
N PRO A 300 15.95 -19.49 3.22
CA PRO A 300 17.38 -19.76 3.06
C PRO A 300 18.29 -18.67 3.67
N SER A 301 17.82 -17.42 3.73
CA SER A 301 18.58 -16.29 4.31
C SER A 301 18.62 -16.34 5.83
N PHE A 302 17.60 -16.92 6.47
CA PHE A 302 17.46 -16.99 7.92
C PHE A 302 17.22 -18.43 8.39
N PRO A 303 18.20 -19.35 8.27
CA PRO A 303 18.03 -20.76 8.62
C PRO A 303 17.68 -21.00 10.10
N GLN A 304 17.96 -20.03 10.97
CA GLN A 304 17.60 -20.03 12.39
C GLN A 304 16.14 -19.62 12.66
N VAL A 305 15.39 -19.21 11.63
CA VAL A 305 14.00 -18.76 11.72
C VAL A 305 13.11 -19.64 10.87
N ARG A 306 12.07 -20.21 11.48
CA ARG A 306 11.05 -20.96 10.72
C ARG A 306 10.17 -19.96 9.97
N CYS A 307 10.09 -20.05 8.65
CA CYS A 307 9.24 -19.16 7.85
C CYS A 307 7.95 -19.89 7.41
N VAL A 308 6.80 -19.24 7.54
CA VAL A 308 5.47 -19.76 7.20
C VAL A 308 4.65 -18.71 6.44
N ALA A 309 3.66 -19.14 5.65
CA ALA A 309 2.82 -18.23 4.86
C ALA A 309 1.60 -17.73 5.65
N HIS A 310 1.11 -18.58 6.57
CA HIS A 310 -0.11 -18.31 7.32
C HIS A 310 0.11 -18.46 8.82
N VAL A 311 -0.55 -17.61 9.61
CA VAL A 311 -0.45 -17.61 11.08
C VAL A 311 -0.88 -18.96 11.68
N SER A 312 -1.84 -19.65 11.04
CA SER A 312 -2.27 -21.01 11.44
C SER A 312 -1.16 -22.06 11.38
N GLU A 313 -0.11 -21.83 10.58
CA GLU A 313 1.03 -22.74 10.44
C GLU A 313 2.10 -22.50 11.51
N ALA A 314 2.04 -21.36 12.22
CA ALA A 314 3.05 -20.97 13.19
C ALA A 314 3.11 -21.92 14.40
N GLY A 315 1.99 -22.55 14.75
CA GLY A 315 1.85 -23.38 15.94
C GLY A 315 1.76 -22.53 17.24
N PRO A 316 1.70 -23.18 18.41
CA PRO A 316 1.67 -22.50 19.70
C PRO A 316 2.91 -21.63 19.91
N HIS A 317 2.72 -20.40 20.36
CA HIS A 317 3.79 -19.42 20.61
C HIS A 317 3.44 -18.57 21.83
N ASP A 318 4.46 -18.07 22.53
CA ASP A 318 4.31 -17.39 23.82
C ASP A 318 4.00 -15.90 23.66
N CYS A 319 4.47 -15.28 22.58
CA CYS A 319 4.19 -13.89 22.24
C CYS A 319 4.36 -13.63 20.74
N HIS A 320 3.88 -12.47 20.27
CA HIS A 320 4.01 -12.08 18.87
C HIS A 320 4.39 -10.60 18.67
N ALA A 321 5.00 -10.25 17.54
CA ALA A 321 5.33 -8.87 17.18
C ALA A 321 5.32 -8.61 15.67
N SER A 322 4.96 -7.39 15.27
CA SER A 322 5.14 -6.92 13.89
C SER A 322 6.62 -6.72 13.59
N LEU A 323 7.06 -7.05 12.38
CA LEU A 323 8.41 -6.71 11.88
C LEU A 323 8.73 -5.22 12.05
N LEU A 324 7.75 -4.34 11.84
CA LEU A 324 7.94 -2.88 11.93
C LEU A 324 8.06 -2.37 13.36
N SER A 325 7.74 -3.20 14.36
CA SER A 325 7.94 -2.86 15.77
C SER A 325 9.33 -3.25 16.28
N LEU A 326 10.12 -4.01 15.52
CA LEU A 326 11.42 -4.52 15.97
C LEU A 326 12.45 -3.44 16.33
N PRO A 327 12.57 -2.30 15.61
CA PRO A 327 13.47 -1.22 16.05
C PRO A 327 13.14 -0.70 17.45
N TYR A 328 11.84 -0.63 17.79
CA TYR A 328 11.36 -0.21 19.10
C TYR A 328 11.55 -1.29 20.17
N LEU A 329 11.11 -2.52 19.88
CA LEU A 329 11.12 -3.64 20.84
C LEU A 329 12.53 -4.08 21.23
N LEU A 330 13.49 -3.96 20.31
CA LEU A 330 14.90 -4.29 20.55
C LEU A 330 15.69 -3.11 21.14
N ASP A 331 15.08 -1.93 21.29
CA ASP A 331 15.77 -0.67 21.65
C ASP A 331 16.93 -0.35 20.69
N LEU A 332 16.70 -0.57 19.39
CA LEU A 332 17.66 -0.30 18.30
C LEU A 332 17.04 0.67 17.28
N PRO A 333 16.72 1.91 17.69
CA PRO A 333 15.94 2.82 16.87
C PRO A 333 16.69 3.28 15.61
N HIS A 334 18.01 3.46 15.69
CA HIS A 334 18.78 3.98 14.55
C HIS A 334 19.09 2.86 13.54
N PRO A 335 18.86 3.06 12.22
CA PRO A 335 19.07 2.04 11.19
C PRO A 335 20.47 1.40 11.18
N GLY A 336 21.49 2.19 11.51
CA GLY A 336 22.88 1.75 11.61
C GLY A 336 23.19 0.83 12.80
N GLN A 337 22.26 0.62 13.73
CA GLN A 337 22.43 -0.29 14.87
C GLN A 337 21.99 -1.73 14.55
N ALA A 338 21.24 -1.94 13.48
CA ALA A 338 20.84 -3.27 13.01
C ALA A 338 21.88 -3.85 12.03
N PRO A 339 21.97 -5.19 11.87
CA PRO A 339 22.85 -5.82 10.90
C PRO A 339 22.75 -5.16 9.52
N SER A 340 23.88 -4.72 8.98
CA SER A 340 23.95 -4.14 7.64
C SER A 340 23.84 -5.23 6.57
N ALA A 341 23.53 -4.82 5.34
CA ALA A 341 23.59 -5.70 4.18
C ALA A 341 25.03 -6.23 3.92
N PRO A 342 25.17 -7.43 3.30
CA PRO A 342 24.09 -8.32 2.90
C PRO A 342 23.51 -9.11 4.08
N TYR A 343 22.18 -9.21 4.13
CA TYR A 343 21.45 -10.08 5.06
C TYR A 343 20.44 -10.99 4.36
N LEU A 344 20.36 -10.90 3.03
CA LEU A 344 19.71 -11.91 2.19
C LEU A 344 20.77 -12.69 1.43
N THR A 345 20.47 -13.96 1.15
CA THR A 345 21.31 -14.86 0.37
C THR A 345 20.59 -15.28 -0.91
N VAL A 346 21.39 -15.70 -1.90
CA VAL A 346 20.89 -16.18 -3.19
C VAL A 346 21.45 -17.58 -3.42
N ASP A 347 20.60 -18.47 -3.94
CA ASP A 347 21.01 -19.80 -4.40
C ASP A 347 22.01 -19.65 -5.56
N SER A 348 23.21 -20.20 -5.39
CA SER A 348 24.29 -20.12 -6.37
C SER A 348 23.93 -20.80 -7.69
N ALA A 349 23.09 -21.84 -7.67
CA ALA A 349 22.64 -22.51 -8.89
C ALA A 349 21.72 -21.60 -9.71
N ARG A 350 20.76 -20.91 -9.06
CA ARG A 350 19.89 -19.93 -9.72
C ARG A 350 20.67 -18.74 -10.26
N LEU A 351 21.66 -18.24 -9.50
CA LEU A 351 22.53 -17.16 -9.97
C LEU A 351 23.30 -17.56 -11.24
N GLN A 352 23.89 -18.76 -11.26
CA GLN A 352 24.60 -19.28 -12.44
C GLN A 352 23.68 -19.43 -13.65
N GLN A 353 22.46 -19.91 -13.45
CA GLN A 353 21.45 -20.00 -14.51
C GLN A 353 21.14 -18.62 -15.11
N TRP A 354 20.92 -17.60 -14.28
CA TRP A 354 20.68 -16.24 -14.78
C TRP A 354 21.90 -15.63 -15.48
N GLN A 355 23.10 -15.87 -14.95
CA GLN A 355 24.34 -15.42 -15.61
C GLN A 355 24.48 -16.03 -17.01
N GLN A 356 24.19 -17.32 -17.16
CA GLN A 356 24.17 -18.02 -18.44
C GLN A 356 23.07 -17.47 -19.36
N HIS A 357 21.83 -17.35 -18.88
CA HIS A 357 20.70 -16.88 -19.68
C HIS A 357 20.91 -15.46 -20.20
N LEU A 358 21.49 -14.59 -19.38
CA LEU A 358 21.84 -13.23 -19.79
C LEU A 358 22.97 -13.21 -20.83
N ALA A 359 23.92 -14.15 -20.76
CA ALA A 359 25.02 -14.29 -21.71
C ALA A 359 24.59 -14.84 -23.08
N GLU A 360 23.65 -15.79 -23.13
CA GLU A 360 23.13 -16.38 -24.38
C GLU A 360 22.45 -15.34 -25.29
N GLY A 361 21.89 -14.27 -24.72
CA GLY A 361 21.28 -13.18 -25.48
C GLY A 361 22.18 -11.97 -25.73
N ALA A 362 23.48 -12.04 -25.43
CA ALA A 362 24.42 -10.94 -25.66
C ALA A 362 25.07 -11.08 -27.05
N ASP A 363 24.55 -10.33 -28.04
CA ASP A 363 24.93 -10.46 -29.46
C ASP A 363 26.31 -9.89 -29.85
N ALA A 364 27.14 -9.38 -28.91
CA ALA A 364 28.45 -8.85 -29.26
C ALA A 364 29.48 -8.91 -28.12
N ALA A 365 30.71 -9.22 -28.51
CA ALA A 365 31.90 -8.79 -27.77
C ALA A 365 32.24 -7.34 -28.17
N PRO A 366 32.69 -6.47 -27.24
CA PRO A 366 32.82 -6.69 -25.80
C PRO A 366 31.48 -6.66 -25.03
N ARG A 367 31.45 -7.35 -23.88
CA ARG A 367 30.30 -7.40 -22.96
C ARG A 367 30.00 -5.99 -22.43
N ARG A 368 28.74 -5.55 -22.57
CA ARG A 368 28.26 -4.30 -21.99
C ARG A 368 27.83 -4.49 -20.52
N PRO A 369 27.92 -3.46 -19.67
CA PRO A 369 27.38 -3.53 -18.31
C PRO A 369 25.86 -3.64 -18.35
N ARG A 370 25.28 -4.37 -17.41
CA ARG A 370 23.85 -4.64 -17.31
C ARG A 370 23.22 -3.83 -16.18
N ILE A 371 22.11 -3.17 -16.49
CA ILE A 371 21.34 -2.37 -15.55
C ILE A 371 19.96 -3.00 -15.40
N GLY A 372 19.58 -3.35 -14.16
CA GLY A 372 18.22 -3.75 -13.82
C GLY A 372 17.34 -2.53 -13.63
N LEU A 373 16.15 -2.48 -14.23
CA LEU A 373 15.22 -1.35 -14.12
C LEU A 373 13.86 -1.80 -13.58
N ALA A 374 13.40 -1.16 -12.50
CA ALA A 374 12.04 -1.23 -11.97
C ALA A 374 11.52 0.21 -11.77
N TRP A 375 10.54 0.63 -12.58
CA TRP A 375 10.17 2.04 -12.70
C TRP A 375 8.77 2.37 -12.17
N ALA A 376 7.99 1.35 -11.79
CA ALA A 376 6.65 1.53 -11.26
C ALA A 376 6.34 0.56 -10.12
N GLY A 377 5.59 1.05 -9.14
CA GLY A 377 4.98 0.19 -8.13
C GLY A 377 3.82 -0.63 -8.69
N ARG A 378 3.25 -1.49 -7.84
CA ARG A 378 2.03 -2.24 -8.17
C ARG A 378 0.89 -1.27 -8.48
N GLN A 379 0.13 -1.57 -9.54
CA GLN A 379 -1.03 -0.77 -9.90
C GLN A 379 -2.19 -1.11 -8.95
N TYR A 380 -2.52 -0.20 -8.03
CA TYR A 380 -3.74 -0.28 -7.22
C TYR A 380 -4.89 0.44 -7.95
N ALA A 381 -6.13 0.14 -7.57
CA ALA A 381 -7.33 0.79 -8.11
C ALA A 381 -7.27 2.33 -8.01
N THR A 382 -6.53 2.86 -7.03
CA THR A 382 -6.11 4.27 -6.97
C THR A 382 -4.61 4.38 -7.27
N PRO A 383 -4.22 4.83 -8.48
CA PRO A 383 -2.83 5.13 -8.80
C PRO A 383 -2.14 5.96 -7.72
N HIS A 384 -0.90 5.61 -7.38
CA HIS A 384 0.01 6.44 -6.58
C HIS A 384 1.05 7.11 -7.52
N PRO A 385 0.64 8.06 -8.39
CA PRO A 385 1.50 8.62 -9.44
C PRO A 385 2.73 9.36 -8.91
N SER A 386 2.80 9.64 -7.60
CA SER A 386 3.91 10.36 -6.98
C SER A 386 5.25 9.61 -6.97
N ARG A 387 5.27 8.27 -7.03
CA ARG A 387 6.52 7.48 -6.91
C ARG A 387 6.99 6.84 -8.21
N ASP A 388 6.11 6.70 -9.19
CA ASP A 388 6.43 6.03 -10.44
C ASP A 388 7.13 7.01 -11.38
N VAL A 389 8.11 6.52 -12.14
CA VAL A 389 8.77 7.28 -13.20
C VAL A 389 8.30 6.68 -14.53
N PRO A 390 7.50 7.40 -15.35
CA PRO A 390 6.98 6.87 -16.61
C PRO A 390 8.10 6.29 -17.48
N LEU A 391 7.83 5.17 -18.16
CA LEU A 391 8.88 4.48 -18.93
C LEU A 391 9.50 5.37 -20.01
N ALA A 392 8.72 6.30 -20.56
CA ALA A 392 9.19 7.29 -21.54
C ALA A 392 10.28 8.22 -21.00
N GLU A 393 10.28 8.53 -19.70
CA GLU A 393 11.32 9.37 -19.09
C GLU A 393 12.68 8.66 -19.07
N TRP A 394 12.71 7.33 -19.13
CA TRP A 394 13.93 6.53 -19.11
C TRP A 394 14.59 6.37 -20.49
N LEU A 395 14.04 6.91 -21.57
CA LEU A 395 14.64 6.82 -22.92
C LEU A 395 16.14 7.21 -22.95
N PRO A 396 16.62 8.26 -22.24
CA PRO A 396 18.04 8.60 -22.20
C PRO A 396 18.96 7.49 -21.64
N LEU A 397 18.45 6.57 -20.80
CA LEU A 397 19.22 5.44 -20.28
C LEU A 397 19.62 4.47 -21.40
N PHE A 398 18.76 4.29 -22.40
CA PHE A 398 18.97 3.37 -23.51
C PHE A 398 19.94 3.91 -24.57
N GLU A 399 20.35 5.18 -24.46
CA GLU A 399 21.39 5.79 -25.30
C GLU A 399 22.81 5.52 -24.76
N LEU A 400 22.92 4.97 -23.55
CA LEU A 400 24.19 4.50 -23.01
C LEU A 400 24.59 3.16 -23.62
N PRO A 401 25.91 2.83 -23.69
CA PRO A 401 26.40 1.53 -24.16
C PRO A 401 26.19 0.43 -23.11
N VAL A 402 24.96 0.26 -22.63
CA VAL A 402 24.57 -0.70 -21.58
C VAL A 402 23.50 -1.66 -22.08
N GLU A 403 23.34 -2.79 -21.39
CA GLU A 403 22.19 -3.69 -21.54
C GLU A 403 21.17 -3.37 -20.44
N VAL A 404 19.92 -3.09 -20.79
CA VAL A 404 18.87 -2.83 -19.80
C VAL A 404 17.98 -4.07 -19.64
N VAL A 405 17.85 -4.52 -18.40
CA VAL A 405 17.06 -5.69 -17.99
C VAL A 405 15.89 -5.23 -17.13
N SER A 406 14.68 -5.65 -17.47
CA SER A 406 13.49 -5.35 -16.68
C SER A 406 13.48 -6.21 -15.41
N LEU A 407 13.46 -5.54 -14.25
CA LEU A 407 13.09 -6.14 -12.97
C LEU A 407 11.61 -5.87 -12.63
N GLN A 408 10.90 -5.16 -13.51
CA GLN A 408 9.47 -4.92 -13.43
C GLN A 408 8.68 -6.18 -13.83
N VAL A 409 7.79 -6.64 -12.95
CA VAL A 409 6.92 -7.80 -13.19
C VAL A 409 5.63 -7.39 -13.90
N GLU A 410 4.94 -6.38 -13.39
CA GLU A 410 3.70 -5.85 -13.98
C GLU A 410 4.01 -4.55 -14.73
N ILE A 411 3.73 -4.51 -16.05
CA ILE A 411 3.92 -3.31 -16.87
C ILE A 411 2.68 -2.41 -16.76
N PRO A 412 2.82 -1.15 -16.32
CA PRO A 412 1.71 -0.21 -16.29
C PRO A 412 1.00 -0.08 -17.63
N LEU A 413 -0.33 -0.03 -17.62
CA LEU A 413 -1.14 0.21 -18.83
C LEU A 413 -0.66 1.44 -19.64
N ALA A 414 -0.32 2.53 -18.95
CA ALA A 414 0.20 3.76 -19.55
C ALA A 414 1.56 3.56 -20.26
N ASP A 415 2.36 2.59 -19.82
CA ASP A 415 3.70 2.33 -20.35
C ASP A 415 3.73 1.23 -21.41
N GLN A 416 2.63 0.48 -21.63
CA GLN A 416 2.60 -0.67 -22.55
C GLN A 416 3.10 -0.32 -23.96
N ARG A 417 2.71 0.84 -24.49
CA ARG A 417 3.14 1.29 -25.82
C ARG A 417 4.64 1.54 -25.89
N VAL A 418 5.20 2.18 -24.87
CA VAL A 418 6.65 2.49 -24.81
C VAL A 418 7.44 1.20 -24.58
N HIS A 419 6.94 0.30 -23.73
CA HIS A 419 7.53 -1.02 -23.49
C HIS A 419 7.63 -1.83 -24.79
N GLN A 420 6.59 -1.85 -25.61
CA GLN A 420 6.60 -2.49 -26.93
C GLN A 420 7.61 -1.84 -27.89
N GLN A 421 7.76 -0.51 -27.87
CA GLN A 421 8.75 0.20 -28.69
C GLN A 421 10.20 -0.10 -28.27
N LEU A 422 10.41 -0.45 -27.00
CA LEU A 422 11.70 -0.83 -26.44
C LEU A 422 11.97 -2.34 -26.54
N ALA A 423 11.12 -3.12 -27.24
CA ALA A 423 11.35 -4.53 -27.47
C ALA A 423 12.74 -4.77 -28.09
N GLY A 424 13.54 -5.62 -27.44
CA GLY A 424 14.94 -5.88 -27.83
C GLY A 424 15.98 -4.94 -27.19
N ARG A 425 15.58 -3.76 -26.70
CA ARG A 425 16.45 -2.84 -25.91
C ARG A 425 16.23 -2.99 -24.40
N LEU A 426 14.99 -3.28 -23.99
CA LEU A 426 14.61 -3.64 -22.63
C LEU A 426 14.32 -5.15 -22.59
N ARG A 427 15.24 -5.93 -22.00
CA ARG A 427 15.11 -7.38 -21.90
C ARG A 427 14.21 -7.73 -20.71
N SER A 428 13.02 -8.27 -20.97
CA SER A 428 12.10 -8.73 -19.94
C SER A 428 12.08 -10.26 -19.89
N PHE A 429 12.03 -10.81 -18.67
CA PHE A 429 11.98 -12.26 -18.43
C PHE A 429 10.83 -12.59 -17.48
N PRO A 430 10.20 -13.77 -17.60
CA PRO A 430 9.28 -14.25 -16.58
C PRO A 430 10.05 -14.54 -15.29
N LEU A 431 9.58 -13.99 -14.17
CA LEU A 431 10.13 -14.24 -12.84
C LEU A 431 9.13 -15.10 -12.06
N ALA A 432 9.53 -16.28 -11.60
CA ALA A 432 8.62 -17.20 -10.93
C ALA A 432 8.35 -16.79 -9.48
N ASP A 433 9.38 -16.30 -8.78
CA ASP A 433 9.31 -15.89 -7.38
C ASP A 433 10.35 -14.79 -7.05
N TRP A 434 10.41 -14.37 -5.78
CA TRP A 434 11.40 -13.40 -5.33
C TRP A 434 12.83 -13.94 -5.26
N ALA A 435 13.03 -15.26 -5.19
CA ALA A 435 14.38 -15.85 -5.24
C ALA A 435 14.96 -15.76 -6.66
N ASP A 436 14.13 -15.90 -7.70
CA ASP A 436 14.52 -15.61 -9.09
C ASP A 436 14.84 -14.13 -9.28
N SER A 437 14.00 -13.25 -8.73
CA SER A 437 14.24 -11.79 -8.78
C SER A 437 15.57 -11.42 -8.10
N ALA A 438 15.89 -12.05 -6.96
CA ALA A 438 17.14 -11.87 -6.24
C ALA A 438 18.35 -12.36 -7.04
N ALA A 439 18.23 -13.56 -7.64
CA ALA A 439 19.28 -14.15 -8.46
C ALA A 439 19.55 -13.34 -9.73
N LEU A 440 18.50 -12.87 -10.40
CA LEU A 440 18.61 -11.98 -11.54
C LEU A 440 19.30 -10.67 -11.13
N ALA A 441 18.86 -10.02 -10.04
CA ALA A 441 19.47 -8.78 -9.57
C ALA A 441 20.97 -8.92 -9.26
N CYS A 442 21.38 -10.04 -8.63
CA CYS A 442 22.79 -10.36 -8.37
C CYS A 442 23.62 -10.60 -9.64
N ALA A 443 23.00 -10.87 -10.79
CA ALA A 443 23.66 -11.05 -12.07
C ALA A 443 23.89 -9.74 -12.85
N LEU A 444 23.50 -8.60 -12.27
CA LEU A 444 23.57 -7.26 -12.88
C LEU A 444 24.61 -6.37 -12.18
N GLU A 445 25.13 -5.38 -12.90
CA GLU A 445 26.13 -4.44 -12.37
C GLU A 445 25.54 -3.27 -11.56
N LEU A 446 24.26 -2.97 -11.78
CA LEU A 446 23.52 -1.89 -11.13
C LEU A 446 22.02 -2.19 -11.16
N VAL A 447 21.32 -1.87 -10.07
CA VAL A 447 19.85 -1.83 -10.01
C VAL A 447 19.38 -0.39 -9.96
N ILE A 448 18.42 -0.01 -10.80
CA ILE A 448 17.70 1.25 -10.72
C ILE A 448 16.26 0.92 -10.37
N SER A 449 15.79 1.41 -9.23
CA SER A 449 14.45 1.10 -8.75
C SER A 449 13.82 2.31 -8.07
N VAL A 450 12.58 2.63 -8.46
CA VAL A 450 11.70 3.47 -7.62
C VAL A 450 11.43 2.79 -6.27
N ASP A 451 10.81 3.52 -5.33
CA ASP A 451 10.52 3.08 -3.97
C ASP A 451 9.50 1.90 -3.91
N THR A 452 10.03 0.69 -4.15
CA THR A 452 9.32 -0.58 -4.25
C THR A 452 10.10 -1.71 -3.56
N ALA A 453 9.54 -2.92 -3.52
CA ALA A 453 10.25 -4.08 -3.00
C ALA A 453 11.59 -4.37 -3.72
N VAL A 454 11.78 -3.94 -4.98
CA VAL A 454 13.03 -4.16 -5.72
C VAL A 454 14.21 -3.36 -5.13
N VAL A 455 14.01 -2.12 -4.69
CA VAL A 455 15.10 -1.37 -4.02
C VAL A 455 15.45 -1.99 -2.66
N HIS A 456 14.46 -2.49 -1.93
CA HIS A 456 14.70 -3.19 -0.67
C HIS A 456 15.43 -4.51 -0.87
N LEU A 457 15.10 -5.25 -1.93
CA LEU A 457 15.80 -6.46 -2.32
C LEU A 457 17.28 -6.16 -2.66
N ALA A 458 17.52 -5.17 -3.53
CA ALA A 458 18.87 -4.77 -3.91
C ALA A 458 19.68 -4.28 -2.70
N GLY A 459 19.08 -3.43 -1.86
CA GLY A 459 19.69 -2.94 -0.63
C GLY A 459 20.02 -4.06 0.36
N ALA A 460 19.11 -5.02 0.55
CA ALA A 460 19.29 -6.16 1.43
C ALA A 460 20.35 -7.17 0.96
N LEU A 461 20.56 -7.27 -0.35
CA LEU A 461 21.63 -8.04 -0.99
C LEU A 461 22.97 -7.28 -1.04
N GLY A 462 22.98 -5.99 -0.65
CA GLY A 462 24.17 -5.14 -0.73
C GLY A 462 24.56 -4.74 -2.16
N LEU A 463 23.63 -4.83 -3.11
CA LEU A 463 23.88 -4.50 -4.51
C LEU A 463 23.93 -2.97 -4.71
N PRO A 464 24.81 -2.48 -5.61
CA PRO A 464 24.78 -1.09 -6.06
C PRO A 464 23.40 -0.74 -6.61
N CYS A 465 22.78 0.30 -6.06
CA CYS A 465 21.43 0.67 -6.47
C CYS A 465 21.22 2.18 -6.52
N PHE A 466 20.54 2.67 -7.56
CA PHE A 466 20.10 4.05 -7.68
C PHE A 466 18.58 4.13 -7.51
N LEU A 467 18.12 5.02 -6.62
CA LEU A 467 16.71 5.25 -6.34
C LEU A 467 16.33 6.67 -6.78
N PRO A 468 15.50 6.84 -7.82
CA PRO A 468 14.82 8.11 -8.08
C PRO A 468 13.76 8.34 -6.99
N GLN A 469 13.92 9.43 -6.23
CA GLN A 469 13.10 9.70 -5.06
C GLN A 469 12.16 10.88 -5.30
N ARG A 470 10.89 10.69 -4.92
CA ARG A 470 9.82 11.70 -5.06
C ARG A 470 10.04 12.90 -4.13
N LEU A 471 9.43 14.04 -4.48
CA LEU A 471 9.60 15.31 -3.77
C LEU A 471 9.23 15.23 -2.29
N GLU A 472 8.05 14.69 -1.95
CA GLU A 472 7.62 14.54 -0.54
C GLU A 472 8.54 13.63 0.29
N GLY A 473 9.42 12.89 -0.38
CA GLY A 473 10.23 11.87 0.24
C GLY A 473 9.39 10.70 0.75
N GLU A 474 10.04 9.92 1.60
CA GLU A 474 9.46 8.83 2.35
C GLU A 474 10.32 8.70 3.62
N TRP A 475 9.72 8.33 4.75
CA TRP A 475 10.40 8.38 6.03
C TRP A 475 11.65 7.51 6.08
N ARG A 476 11.73 6.45 5.27
CA ARG A 476 12.92 5.60 5.15
C ARG A 476 14.11 6.35 4.55
N TRP A 477 13.84 7.19 3.56
CA TRP A 477 14.88 7.79 2.73
C TRP A 477 15.25 9.20 3.17
N GLY A 478 14.53 9.79 4.14
CA GLY A 478 14.74 11.15 4.61
C GLY A 478 14.44 12.20 3.52
N VAL A 479 14.79 13.46 3.79
CA VAL A 479 14.45 14.61 2.92
C VAL A 479 15.65 15.26 2.23
N GLN A 480 16.87 14.96 2.67
CA GLN A 480 18.10 15.54 2.15
C GLN A 480 19.18 14.48 1.94
N GLY A 481 20.24 14.86 1.21
CA GLY A 481 21.38 13.98 0.94
C GLY A 481 21.11 12.90 -0.11
N GLU A 482 22.18 12.21 -0.50
CA GLU A 482 22.17 11.20 -1.57
C GLU A 482 22.33 9.77 -1.05
N HIS A 483 22.43 9.56 0.26
CA HIS A 483 22.70 8.24 0.84
C HIS A 483 21.56 7.78 1.74
N SER A 484 21.24 6.48 1.63
CA SER A 484 20.25 5.86 2.52
C SER A 484 20.87 5.55 3.89
N PRO A 485 20.19 5.88 5.01
CA PRO A 485 20.61 5.43 6.34
C PRO A 485 20.40 3.91 6.52
N TRP A 486 19.55 3.29 5.70
CA TRP A 486 19.23 1.86 5.78
C TRP A 486 20.14 1.00 4.92
N TYR A 487 20.53 1.50 3.74
CA TYR A 487 21.27 0.75 2.73
C TYR A 487 22.46 1.56 2.21
N PRO A 488 23.68 1.30 2.69
CA PRO A 488 24.88 2.01 2.22
C PRO A 488 25.13 1.88 0.71
N SER A 489 24.64 0.82 0.07
CA SER A 489 24.76 0.58 -1.37
C SER A 489 23.75 1.33 -2.24
N VAL A 490 22.77 2.02 -1.62
CA VAL A 490 21.72 2.76 -2.32
C VAL A 490 22.05 4.25 -2.36
N ARG A 491 22.13 4.81 -3.57
CA ARG A 491 22.24 6.25 -3.82
C ARG A 491 20.88 6.83 -4.26
N LEU A 492 20.48 7.93 -3.65
CA LEU A 492 19.20 8.61 -3.85
C LEU A 492 19.36 9.77 -4.84
N PHE A 493 18.43 9.91 -5.78
CA PHE A 493 18.34 11.02 -6.73
C PHE A 493 17.00 11.72 -6.55
N ARG A 494 17.00 12.92 -5.97
CA ARG A 494 15.78 13.56 -5.47
C ARG A 494 15.14 14.51 -6.48
N GLN A 495 13.86 14.32 -6.71
CA GLN A 495 13.02 15.22 -7.48
C GLN A 495 12.95 16.61 -6.83
N GLN A 496 13.13 17.65 -7.65
CA GLN A 496 13.05 19.06 -7.22
C GLN A 496 11.65 19.64 -7.38
N GLN A 497 10.89 19.15 -8.36
CA GLN A 497 9.52 19.56 -8.61
C GLN A 497 8.64 18.34 -8.85
N ARG A 498 7.51 18.27 -8.13
CA ARG A 498 6.57 17.15 -8.19
C ARG A 498 6.21 16.79 -9.63
N GLY A 499 6.29 15.51 -9.94
CA GLY A 499 5.95 14.95 -11.26
C GLY A 499 6.97 15.24 -12.38
N GLN A 500 8.00 16.06 -12.13
CA GLN A 500 9.08 16.28 -13.09
C GLN A 500 10.24 15.34 -12.78
N TRP A 501 10.43 14.33 -13.63
CA TRP A 501 11.46 13.31 -13.45
C TRP A 501 12.68 13.50 -14.35
N GLY A 502 12.60 14.33 -15.40
CA GLY A 502 13.68 14.54 -16.35
C GLY A 502 15.04 14.84 -15.69
N SER A 503 15.11 15.82 -14.78
CA SER A 503 16.37 16.17 -14.09
C SER A 503 16.90 15.04 -13.19
N VAL A 504 16.01 14.21 -12.64
CA VAL A 504 16.39 13.04 -11.83
C VAL A 504 17.00 11.97 -12.72
N VAL A 505 16.36 11.67 -13.84
CA VAL A 505 16.86 10.70 -14.82
C VAL A 505 18.18 11.17 -15.44
N GLU A 506 18.32 12.45 -15.77
CA GLU A 506 19.59 13.02 -16.24
C GLU A 506 20.73 12.82 -15.24
N GLY A 507 20.48 13.08 -13.95
CA GLY A 507 21.45 12.84 -12.88
C GLY A 507 21.82 11.35 -12.77
N ILE A 508 20.84 10.46 -12.88
CA ILE A 508 21.07 9.00 -12.88
C ILE A 508 21.92 8.58 -14.08
N VAL A 509 21.60 9.08 -15.29
CA VAL A 509 22.34 8.78 -16.52
C VAL A 509 23.77 9.28 -16.44
N ALA A 510 24.01 10.47 -15.89
CA ALA A 510 25.35 10.98 -15.63
C ALA A 510 26.12 10.07 -14.66
N ALA A 511 25.50 9.66 -13.56
CA ALA A 511 26.10 8.74 -12.60
C ALA A 511 26.38 7.34 -13.21
N CYS A 512 25.54 6.86 -14.12
CA CYS A 512 25.79 5.64 -14.88
C CYS A 512 27.01 5.78 -15.80
N ARG A 513 27.17 6.92 -16.49
CA ARG A 513 28.37 7.18 -17.32
C ARG A 513 29.64 7.16 -16.48
N GLU A 514 29.63 7.83 -15.33
CA GLU A 514 30.78 7.83 -14.42
C GLU A 514 31.10 6.42 -13.92
N ARG A 515 30.07 5.66 -13.51
CA ARG A 515 30.23 4.28 -13.01
C ARG A 515 30.82 3.34 -14.07
N PHE A 516 30.47 3.52 -15.33
CA PHE A 516 30.84 2.61 -16.42
C PHE A 516 31.91 3.18 -17.37
N ALA A 517 32.55 4.30 -17.04
CA ALA A 517 33.56 4.94 -17.88
C ALA A 517 34.78 4.05 -18.22
N GLY A 518 35.01 2.97 -17.46
CA GLY A 518 36.08 1.99 -17.71
C GLY A 518 35.63 0.68 -18.36
N TRP A 519 34.40 0.59 -18.86
CA TRP A 519 33.86 -0.60 -19.55
C TRP A 519 34.04 -0.57 -21.08
N ASP A 520 34.48 0.56 -21.64
CA ASP A 520 34.71 0.78 -23.07
C ASP A 520 35.85 -0.06 -23.66
#